data_AF-F8N4K0-F1
#
_entry.id   AF-F8N4K0-F1
#
_cell.length_a   1.000
_cell.length_b   1.000
_cell.length_c   1.000
_cell.angle_alpha   90.00
_cell.angle_beta   90.00
_cell.angle_gamma   90.00
#
_symmetry.space_group_name_H-M   'P 1'
#
loop_
_entity.id
_entity.type
_entity.pdbx_description
1 polymer ?
#
loop_
_entity_poly.entity_id
_entity_poly.type
_entity_poly.pdbx_seq_one_letter_code
_entity_poly.pdbx_strand_id
1 'polypeptide(L)'
;MNETGQDQNTIVAEVLQEVKSSHERFESAAGDLLIKTMKEDSQVRNGVERFIECYMTMTTGYNEWALQSDRYGVKEHVQEDGSFLIPL
;
A
#
# COMPACT_ATOMS: atom_id res chain seq x y z
N MET A 1 21.17 -13.57 -9.45
CA MET A 1 20.12 -14.02 -10.40
C MET A 1 19.15 -14.87 -9.63
N ASN A 2 17.88 -14.48 -9.65
CA ASN A 2 16.75 -15.26 -9.15
C ASN A 2 16.36 -16.36 -10.16
N GLU A 3 15.39 -17.22 -9.80
CA GLU A 3 14.96 -18.38 -10.60
C GLU A 3 14.46 -18.03 -12.01
N THR A 4 14.06 -16.77 -12.24
CA THR A 4 13.58 -16.26 -13.54
C THR A 4 14.67 -15.61 -14.40
N GLY A 5 15.89 -15.44 -13.87
CA GLY A 5 17.00 -14.78 -14.57
C GLY A 5 16.83 -13.27 -14.77
N GLN A 6 15.85 -12.65 -14.11
CA GLN A 6 15.62 -11.20 -14.16
C GLN A 6 16.60 -10.47 -13.24
N ASP A 7 16.96 -9.25 -13.62
CA ASP A 7 17.71 -8.35 -12.74
C ASP A 7 16.81 -7.79 -11.64
N GLN A 8 17.42 -7.34 -10.55
CA GLN A 8 16.71 -6.85 -9.37
C GLN A 8 15.82 -5.64 -9.65
N ASN A 9 16.22 -4.74 -10.56
CA ASN A 9 15.43 -3.55 -10.87
C ASN A 9 14.14 -3.93 -11.59
N THR A 10 14.20 -4.88 -12.51
CA THR A 10 13.02 -5.41 -13.20
C THR A 10 12.03 -6.01 -12.20
N ILE A 11 12.51 -6.84 -11.26
CA ILE A 11 11.65 -7.46 -10.24
C ILE A 11 11.00 -6.38 -9.35
N VAL A 12 11.78 -5.40 -8.89
CA VAL A 12 11.27 -4.31 -8.05
C VAL A 12 10.21 -3.51 -8.79
N ALA A 13 10.43 -3.20 -10.08
CA ALA A 13 9.46 -2.49 -10.90
C ALA A 13 8.14 -3.27 -11.07
N GLU A 14 8.22 -4.59 -11.32
CA GLU A 14 7.04 -5.46 -11.42
C GLU A 14 6.27 -5.52 -10.10
N VAL A 15 6.95 -5.66 -8.97
CA VAL A 15 6.32 -5.66 -7.65
C VAL A 15 5.64 -4.32 -7.35
N LEU A 16 6.30 -3.19 -7.64
CA LEU A 16 5.72 -1.86 -7.45
C LEU A 16 4.47 -1.66 -8.33
N GLN A 17 4.51 -2.13 -9.57
CA GLN A 17 3.36 -2.07 -10.47
C GLN A 17 2.19 -2.91 -9.96
N GLU A 18 2.45 -4.12 -9.44
CA GLU A 18 1.40 -4.97 -8.87
C GLU A 18 0.81 -4.39 -7.58
N VAL A 19 1.64 -3.78 -6.72
CA VAL A 19 1.17 -3.06 -5.52
C VAL A 19 0.24 -1.91 -5.92
N LYS A 20 0.62 -1.11 -6.93
CA LYS A 20 -0.23 -0.04 -7.46
C LYS A 20 -1.56 -0.58 -8.00
N SER A 21 -1.51 -1.61 -8.83
CA SER A 21 -2.73 -2.23 -9.39
C SER A 21 -3.61 -2.87 -8.31
N SER A 22 -3.02 -3.41 -7.24
CA SER A 22 -3.77 -3.93 -6.09
C SER A 22 -4.51 -2.83 -5.34
N HIS A 23 -3.86 -1.67 -5.14
CA HIS A 23 -4.48 -0.50 -4.54
C HIS A 23 -5.67 0.01 -5.36
N GLU A 24 -5.52 0.16 -6.68
CA GLU A 24 -6.60 0.60 -7.58
C GLU A 24 -7.80 -0.38 -7.55
N ARG A 25 -7.54 -1.69 -7.51
CA ARG A 25 -8.60 -2.71 -7.36
C ARG A 25 -9.30 -2.62 -6.02
N PHE A 26 -8.56 -2.34 -4.93
CA PHE A 26 -9.15 -2.14 -3.61
C PHE A 26 -10.07 -0.92 -3.59
N GLU A 27 -9.61 0.23 -4.09
CA GLU A 27 -10.42 1.46 -4.12
C GLU A 27 -11.72 1.26 -4.92
N SER A 28 -11.62 0.62 -6.08
CA SER A 28 -12.78 0.28 -6.91
C SER A 28 -13.77 -0.62 -6.16
N ALA A 29 -13.28 -1.70 -5.56
CA ALA A 29 -14.10 -2.64 -4.79
C ALA A 29 -14.73 -1.99 -3.54
N ALA A 30 -14.00 -1.09 -2.88
CA ALA A 30 -14.50 -0.33 -1.75
C ALA A 30 -15.65 0.61 -2.16
N GLY A 31 -15.50 1.32 -3.28
CA GLY A 31 -16.55 2.16 -3.85
C GLY A 31 -17.82 1.37 -4.18
N ASP A 32 -17.67 0.24 -4.86
CA ASP A 32 -18.78 -0.66 -5.19
C ASP A 32 -19.49 -1.20 -3.93
N LEU A 33 -18.72 -1.53 -2.89
CA LEU A 33 -19.26 -2.02 -1.64
C LEU A 33 -20.04 -0.92 -0.90
N LEU A 34 -19.53 0.30 -0.86
CA LEU A 34 -20.24 1.44 -0.28
C LEU A 34 -21.59 1.68 -0.97
N ILE A 35 -21.61 1.66 -2.30
CA ILE A 35 -22.86 1.80 -3.08
C ILE A 35 -23.85 0.69 -2.73
N LYS A 36 -23.40 -0.56 -2.63
CA LYS A 36 -24.26 -1.70 -2.27
C LYS A 36 -24.86 -1.53 -0.88
N THR A 37 -24.08 -1.04 0.08
CA THR A 37 -24.52 -0.87 1.47
C THR A 37 -25.47 0.30 1.70
N MET A 38 -25.72 1.16 0.70
CA MET A 38 -26.66 2.28 0.83
C MET A 38 -28.10 1.86 1.14
N LYS A 39 -28.47 0.61 0.82
CA LYS A 39 -29.80 0.04 1.07
C LYS A 39 -29.88 -0.79 2.35
N GLU A 40 -28.75 -1.03 2.99
CA GLU A 40 -28.66 -1.81 4.23
C GLU A 40 -28.96 -0.92 5.44
N ASP A 41 -29.14 -1.54 6.61
CA ASP A 41 -29.33 -0.79 7.84
C ASP A 41 -28.05 0.00 8.24
N SER A 42 -28.25 1.02 9.07
CA SER A 42 -27.18 1.93 9.48
C SER A 42 -26.02 1.24 10.19
N GLN A 43 -26.25 0.13 10.88
CA GLN A 43 -25.18 -0.58 11.60
C GLN A 43 -24.26 -1.28 10.61
N VAL A 44 -24.82 -1.98 9.61
CA VAL A 44 -24.04 -2.63 8.54
C VAL A 44 -23.26 -1.59 7.75
N ARG A 45 -23.93 -0.52 7.33
CA ARG A 45 -23.30 0.57 6.58
C ARG A 45 -22.12 1.18 7.35
N ASN A 46 -22.32 1.56 8.62
CA ASN A 46 -21.26 2.14 9.44
C ASN A 46 -20.10 1.16 9.66
N GLY A 47 -20.40 -0.14 9.80
CA GLY A 47 -19.38 -1.18 9.92
C GLY A 47 -18.49 -1.26 8.67
N VAL A 48 -19.09 -1.20 7.49
CA VAL A 48 -18.37 -1.23 6.21
C VAL A 48 -17.58 0.05 5.99
N GLU A 49 -18.16 1.23 6.27
CA GLU A 49 -17.46 2.52 6.16
C GLU A 49 -16.19 2.52 7.02
N ARG A 50 -16.28 2.09 8.28
CA ARG A 50 -15.12 2.00 9.19
C ARG A 50 -14.11 0.94 8.76
N PHE A 51 -14.58 -0.19 8.21
CA PHE A 51 -13.68 -1.22 7.69
C PHE A 51 -12.84 -0.67 6.54
N ILE A 52 -13.48 0.01 5.57
CA ILE A 52 -12.79 0.62 4.42
C ILE A 52 -11.79 1.69 4.91
N GLU A 53 -12.22 2.57 5.81
CA GLU A 53 -11.37 3.62 6.39
C GLU A 53 -10.12 3.02 7.05
N CYS A 54 -10.28 1.99 7.89
CA CYS A 54 -9.16 1.31 8.53
C CYS A 54 -8.13 0.81 7.52
N TYR A 55 -8.55 0.17 6.43
CA TYR A 55 -7.63 -0.36 5.42
C TYR A 55 -6.92 0.76 4.63
N MET A 56 -7.61 1.85 4.34
CA MET A 56 -7.00 3.03 3.72
C MET A 56 -5.91 3.62 4.62
N THR A 57 -6.19 3.80 5.91
CA THR A 57 -5.21 4.33 6.87
C THR A 57 -4.07 3.35 7.14
N MET A 58 -4.35 2.05 7.21
CA MET A 58 -3.30 1.04 7.41
C MET A 58 -2.29 1.04 6.27
N THR A 59 -2.73 1.22 5.02
CA THR A 59 -1.84 1.18 3.86
C THR A 59 -0.82 2.33 3.90
N THR A 60 -1.26 3.56 4.17
CA THR A 60 -0.35 4.71 4.31
C THR A 60 0.51 4.60 5.56
N GLY A 61 -0.08 4.19 6.68
CA GLY A 61 0.64 4.01 7.95
C GLY A 61 1.73 2.94 7.88
N TYR A 62 1.51 1.83 7.16
CA TYR A 62 2.55 0.82 6.94
C TYR A 62 3.70 1.35 6.09
N ASN A 63 3.41 2.15 5.06
CA ASN A 63 4.46 2.76 4.25
C ASN A 63 5.32 3.70 5.11
N GLU A 64 4.69 4.63 5.83
CA GLU A 64 5.39 5.54 6.73
C GLU A 64 6.21 4.79 7.78
N TRP A 65 5.62 3.77 8.42
CA TRP A 65 6.33 2.95 9.39
C TRP A 65 7.50 2.19 8.78
N ALA A 66 7.34 1.63 7.57
CA ALA A 66 8.42 0.91 6.88
C ALA A 66 9.60 1.85 6.55
N LEU A 67 9.32 3.10 6.18
CA LEU A 67 10.34 4.11 5.87
C LEU A 67 11.02 4.66 7.13
N GLN A 68 10.28 4.82 8.23
CA GLN A 68 10.75 5.50 9.45
C GLN A 68 11.26 4.56 10.54
N SER A 69 10.88 3.29 10.50
CA SER A 69 11.31 2.32 11.51
C SER A 69 12.74 1.84 11.26
N ASP A 70 13.45 1.55 12.35
CA ASP A 70 14.81 1.00 12.29
C ASP A 70 14.82 -0.44 11.76
N ARG A 71 13.65 -1.09 11.66
CA ARG A 71 13.51 -2.52 11.33
C ARG A 71 14.13 -2.88 9.98
N TYR A 72 14.03 -1.99 9.01
CA TYR A 72 14.49 -2.24 7.63
C TYR A 72 15.72 -1.40 7.24
N GLY A 73 16.22 -0.55 8.14
CA GLY A 73 17.38 0.31 7.88
C GLY A 73 17.16 1.40 6.81
N VAL A 74 15.94 1.54 6.25
CA VAL A 74 15.64 2.46 5.13
C VAL A 74 15.91 3.92 5.50
N LYS A 75 15.65 4.28 6.75
CA LYS A 75 15.88 5.64 7.27
C LYS A 75 17.33 6.11 7.17
N GLU A 76 18.30 5.19 7.23
CA GLU A 76 19.73 5.51 7.14
C GLU A 76 20.15 5.94 5.73
N HIS A 77 19.30 5.67 4.73
CA HIS A 77 19.51 6.00 3.32
C HIS A 77 18.78 7.28 2.88
N VAL A 78 18.11 7.98 3.81
CA VAL A 78 17.42 9.25 3.54
C VAL A 78 18.43 10.38 3.46
N GLN A 79 18.39 11.14 2.36
CA GLN A 79 19.20 12.34 2.14
C GLN A 79 18.55 13.58 2.78
N GLU A 80 19.30 14.68 2.90
CA GLU A 80 18.80 15.94 3.48
C GLU A 80 17.57 16.51 2.75
N ASP A 81 17.43 16.23 1.45
CA ASP A 81 16.30 16.65 0.63
C ASP A 81 15.08 15.70 0.72
N GLY A 82 15.18 14.63 1.50
CA GLY A 82 14.13 13.60 1.66
C GLY A 82 14.14 12.52 0.57
N SER A 83 15.07 12.55 -0.38
CA SER A 83 15.26 11.47 -1.35
C SER A 83 16.00 10.27 -0.72
N PHE A 84 15.95 9.11 -1.38
CA PHE A 84 16.63 7.90 -0.91
C PHE A 84 17.81 7.56 -1.81
N LEU A 85 19.00 7.39 -1.23
CA LEU A 85 20.16 6.81 -1.91
C LEU A 85 20.32 5.35 -1.48
N ILE A 86 19.66 4.45 -2.20
CA ILE A 86 19.76 3.01 -1.94
C ILE A 86 20.85 2.46 -2.86
N PRO A 87 22.05 2.11 -2.37
CA PRO A 87 23.04 1.40 -3.16
C PRO A 87 22.49 -0.01 -3.46
N LEU A 88 22.22 -0.27 -4.74
CA LEU A 88 21.80 -1.58 -5.26
C LEU A 88 23.01 -2.38 -5.76
#